data_AF-A0A520IE68-F1
#
_entry.id   AF-A0A520IE68-F1
#
_cell.length_a   1.000
_cell.length_b   1.000
_cell.length_c   1.000
_cell.angle_alpha   90.00
_cell.angle_beta   90.00
_cell.angle_gamma   90.00
#
_symmetry.space_group_name_H-M   'P 1'
#
loop_
_entity.id
_entity.type
_entity.pdbx_description
1 polymer ?
#
loop_
_entity_poly.entity_id
_entity_poly.type
_entity_poly.pdbx_seq_one_letter_code
_entity_poly.pdbx_strand_id
1 'polypeptide(L)'
;MNTHGIWAIYRFEMARALRTLWQSLVTPVLTTSLYFIVFGGAIGSRMQQVGGVGYGSFIVPGLIMLSLLTQSISNASIGIYFPKFTGTIYELLSAPVSAMEMVIGYVGAATTKSVILGLIILVTASFFVPLRIEHPFAMLAFLILTAVAF
;
A
#
# COMPACT_ATOMS: atom_id res chain seq x y z
N MET A 1 22.55 -2.52 16.34
CA MET A 1 21.63 -1.89 15.39
C MET A 1 21.57 -0.40 15.68
N ASN A 2 21.96 0.41 14.71
CA ASN A 2 21.84 1.86 14.69
C ASN A 2 20.37 2.24 14.40
N THR A 3 19.56 2.31 15.45
CA THR A 3 18.14 2.69 15.36
C THR A 3 17.95 4.13 14.86
N HIS A 4 18.92 5.01 15.10
CA HIS A 4 18.92 6.38 14.59
C HIS A 4 19.07 6.43 13.07
N GLY A 5 19.94 5.60 12.49
CA GLY A 5 20.10 5.48 11.03
C GLY A 5 18.81 4.98 10.37
N ILE A 6 18.19 3.93 10.92
CA ILE A 6 16.90 3.42 10.45
C ILE A 6 15.82 4.52 10.51
N TRP A 7 15.72 5.20 11.65
CA TRP A 7 14.71 6.25 11.84
C TRP A 7 14.92 7.46 10.93
N ALA A 8 16.17 7.82 10.65
CA ALA A 8 16.50 8.90 9.71
C ALA A 8 16.04 8.57 8.29
N ILE A 9 16.34 7.36 7.80
CA ILE A 9 15.89 6.87 6.48
C ILE A 9 14.35 6.87 6.42
N TYR A 10 13.72 6.30 7.42
CA TYR A 10 12.26 6.22 7.51
C TYR A 10 11.63 7.63 7.46
N ARG A 11 12.12 8.56 8.30
CA ARG A 11 11.60 9.92 8.37
C ARG A 11 11.82 10.69 7.07
N PHE A 12 12.97 10.50 6.42
CA PHE A 12 13.26 11.09 5.11
C PHE A 12 12.26 10.62 4.04
N GLU A 13 12.03 9.31 3.97
CA GLU A 13 11.06 8.71 3.05
C GLU A 13 9.63 9.18 3.32
N MET A 14 9.23 9.30 4.60
CA MET A 14 7.92 9.84 4.97
C MET A 14 7.79 11.32 4.59
N ALA A 15 8.81 12.14 4.86
CA ALA A 15 8.81 13.55 4.45
C ALA A 15 8.76 13.73 2.92
N ARG A 16 9.35 12.80 2.16
CA ARG A 16 9.21 12.77 0.69
C ARG A 16 7.78 12.42 0.28
N ALA A 17 7.20 11.40 0.88
CA ALA A 17 5.83 10.97 0.60
C ALA A 17 4.79 12.04 0.94
N LEU A 18 4.99 12.76 2.04
CA LEU A 18 4.13 13.88 2.45
C LEU A 18 4.03 14.98 1.39
N ARG A 19 5.10 15.20 0.61
CA ARG A 19 5.13 16.19 -0.48
C ARG A 19 4.39 15.72 -1.74
N THR A 20 4.16 14.42 -1.90
CA THR A 20 3.49 13.82 -3.06
C THR A 20 2.14 13.20 -2.71
N LEU A 21 1.59 13.46 -1.52
CA LEU A 21 0.38 12.82 -0.99
C LEU A 21 -0.78 12.85 -1.97
N TRP A 22 -1.01 14.02 -2.57
CA TRP A 22 -2.11 14.21 -3.49
C TRP A 22 -2.03 13.23 -4.66
N GLN A 23 -0.87 13.15 -5.32
CA GLN A 23 -0.67 12.23 -6.43
C GLN A 23 -0.68 10.77 -5.99
N SER A 24 -0.04 10.45 -4.87
CA SER A 24 0.10 9.07 -4.40
C SER A 24 -1.18 8.47 -3.82
N LEU A 25 -2.13 9.29 -3.38
CA LEU A 25 -3.41 8.84 -2.83
C LEU A 25 -4.55 8.96 -3.84
N VAL A 26 -4.65 10.08 -4.53
CA VAL A 26 -5.80 10.36 -5.41
C VAL A 26 -5.84 9.38 -6.57
N THR A 27 -4.71 9.10 -7.22
CA THR A 27 -4.69 8.20 -8.38
C THR A 27 -5.14 6.78 -8.03
N PRO A 28 -4.54 6.08 -7.03
CA PRO A 28 -4.99 4.73 -6.72
C PRO A 28 -6.42 4.66 -6.17
N VAL A 29 -6.84 5.65 -5.37
CA VAL A 29 -8.21 5.69 -4.82
C VAL A 29 -9.24 5.91 -5.93
N LEU A 30 -8.99 6.80 -6.88
CA LEU A 30 -9.88 6.99 -8.02
C LEU A 30 -9.96 5.74 -8.89
N THR A 31 -8.82 5.13 -9.23
CA THR A 31 -8.80 3.90 -10.05
C THR A 31 -9.56 2.76 -9.38
N THR A 32 -9.33 2.52 -8.09
CA THR A 32 -10.05 1.47 -7.34
C THR A 32 -11.53 1.78 -7.19
N SER A 33 -11.91 3.05 -6.98
CA SER A 33 -13.31 3.47 -6.95
C SER A 33 -14.01 3.25 -8.29
N LEU A 34 -13.35 3.58 -9.41
CA LEU A 34 -13.88 3.29 -10.74
C LEU A 34 -14.06 1.78 -10.96
N TYR A 35 -13.12 0.97 -10.48
CA TYR A 35 -13.29 -0.49 -10.50
C TYR A 35 -14.49 -0.96 -9.67
N PHE A 36 -14.75 -0.37 -8.50
CA PHE A 36 -15.96 -0.70 -7.74
C PHE A 36 -17.24 -0.28 -8.45
N ILE A 37 -17.27 0.88 -9.11
CA ILE A 37 -18.44 1.32 -9.88
C ILE A 37 -18.71 0.37 -11.06
N VAL A 38 -17.69 0.04 -11.82
CA VAL A 38 -17.81 -0.80 -13.02
C VAL A 38 -18.10 -2.26 -12.65
N PHE A 39 -17.29 -2.86 -11.79
CA PHE A 39 -17.42 -4.28 -11.46
C PHE A 39 -18.50 -4.52 -10.39
N GLY A 40 -18.59 -3.67 -9.37
CA GLY A 40 -19.58 -3.81 -8.29
C GLY A 40 -21.00 -3.43 -8.71
N GLY A 41 -21.17 -2.30 -9.42
CA GLY A 41 -22.47 -1.79 -9.84
C GLY A 41 -22.93 -2.31 -11.21
N ALA A 42 -22.16 -2.00 -12.26
CA ALA A 42 -22.61 -2.23 -13.64
C ALA A 42 -22.61 -3.72 -14.03
N ILE A 43 -21.54 -4.45 -13.70
CA ILE A 43 -21.41 -5.87 -14.01
C ILE A 43 -22.06 -6.74 -12.92
N GLY A 44 -21.95 -6.34 -11.65
CA GLY A 44 -22.49 -7.08 -10.50
C GLY A 44 -24.00 -7.32 -10.57
N SER A 45 -24.78 -6.42 -11.17
CA SER A 45 -26.23 -6.60 -11.36
C SER A 45 -26.60 -7.74 -12.33
N ARG A 46 -25.67 -8.17 -13.19
CA ARG A 46 -25.86 -9.25 -14.16
C ARG A 46 -25.20 -10.56 -13.74
N MET A 47 -24.39 -10.54 -12.68
CA MET A 47 -23.69 -11.72 -12.18
C MET A 47 -24.48 -12.37 -11.04
N GLN A 48 -24.70 -13.68 -11.14
CA GLN A 48 -25.26 -14.47 -10.06
C GLN A 48 -24.33 -14.46 -8.84
N GLN A 49 -24.91 -14.65 -7.65
CA GLN A 49 -24.16 -14.73 -6.39
C GLN A 49 -23.03 -15.76 -6.50
N VAL A 50 -21.82 -15.36 -6.11
CA VAL A 50 -20.66 -16.25 -6.07
C VAL A 50 -20.65 -16.90 -4.69
N GLY A 51 -21.05 -18.17 -4.61
CA GLY A 51 -21.07 -18.91 -3.33
C GLY A 51 -21.98 -18.30 -2.25
N GLY A 52 -23.09 -17.67 -2.64
CA GLY A 52 -24.03 -17.01 -1.71
C GLY A 52 -23.64 -15.61 -1.28
N VAL A 53 -22.52 -15.07 -1.80
CA VAL A 53 -22.04 -13.70 -1.53
C VAL A 53 -22.23 -12.84 -2.79
N GLY A 54 -22.64 -11.58 -2.60
CA GLY A 54 -22.76 -10.62 -3.69
C GLY A 54 -21.40 -10.39 -4.37
N TYR A 55 -21.39 -10.32 -5.71
CA TYR A 55 -20.16 -10.16 -6.49
C TYR A 55 -19.31 -8.97 -6.03
N GLY A 56 -19.94 -7.84 -5.68
CA GLY A 56 -19.26 -6.67 -5.11
C GLY A 56 -18.45 -7.00 -3.85
N SER A 57 -19.02 -7.76 -2.91
CA SER A 57 -18.32 -8.12 -1.66
C SER A 57 -17.18 -9.12 -1.90
N PHE A 58 -17.24 -9.89 -2.98
CA PHE A 58 -16.16 -10.81 -3.39
C PHE A 58 -14.97 -10.08 -4.03
N ILE A 59 -15.22 -9.11 -4.91
CA ILE A 59 -14.13 -8.41 -5.63
C ILE A 59 -13.40 -7.39 -4.75
N VAL A 60 -14.05 -6.82 -3.73
CA VAL A 60 -13.48 -5.73 -2.93
C VAL A 60 -12.16 -6.13 -2.25
N PRO A 61 -12.08 -7.24 -1.51
CA PRO A 61 -10.81 -7.69 -0.93
C PRO A 61 -9.73 -7.92 -1.98
N GLY A 62 -10.09 -8.50 -3.14
CA GLY A 62 -9.15 -8.74 -4.23
C GLY A 62 -8.55 -7.45 -4.80
N LEU A 63 -9.37 -6.41 -5.00
CA LEU A 63 -8.93 -5.11 -5.48
C LEU A 63 -8.09 -4.34 -4.46
N ILE A 64 -8.44 -4.45 -3.17
CA ILE A 64 -7.62 -3.89 -2.08
C ILE A 64 -6.23 -4.55 -2.08
N MET A 65 -6.18 -5.87 -2.16
CA MET A 65 -4.91 -6.61 -2.18
C MET A 65 -4.08 -6.29 -3.43
N LEU A 66 -4.70 -6.20 -4.60
CA LEU A 66 -4.01 -5.79 -5.82
C LEU A 66 -3.39 -4.40 -5.69
N SER A 67 -4.15 -3.43 -5.17
CA SER A 67 -3.63 -2.08 -4.96
C SER A 67 -2.51 -2.06 -3.91
N LEU A 68 -2.63 -2.83 -2.84
CA LEU A 68 -1.61 -2.90 -1.80
C LEU A 68 -0.31 -3.52 -2.32
N LEU A 69 -0.40 -4.61 -3.09
CA LEU A 69 0.76 -5.28 -3.70
C LEU A 69 1.50 -4.35 -4.66
N THR A 70 0.76 -3.78 -5.62
CA THR A 70 1.33 -2.87 -6.63
C THR A 70 1.96 -1.65 -5.98
N GLN A 71 1.32 -1.11 -4.94
CA GLN A 71 1.81 0.08 -4.27
C GLN A 71 3.01 -0.20 -3.35
N SER A 72 3.11 -1.38 -2.75
CA SER A 72 4.26 -1.76 -1.91
C SER A 72 5.52 -1.95 -2.75
N ILE A 73 5.41 -2.72 -3.84
CA ILE A 73 6.50 -2.92 -4.80
C ILE A 73 6.97 -1.58 -5.37
N SER A 74 6.02 -0.74 -5.82
CA SER A 74 6.35 0.56 -6.42
C SER A 74 7.02 1.51 -5.42
N ASN A 75 6.49 1.61 -4.19
CA ASN A 75 7.07 2.47 -3.16
C ASN A 75 8.45 2.01 -2.68
N ALA A 76 8.65 0.69 -2.54
CA ALA A 76 9.94 0.12 -2.16
C ALA A 76 10.97 0.34 -3.27
N SER A 77 10.59 0.07 -4.53
CA SER A 77 11.46 0.22 -5.69
C SER A 77 11.90 1.67 -5.90
N ILE A 78 10.97 2.64 -5.83
CA ILE A 78 11.30 4.07 -5.99
C ILE A 78 12.21 4.56 -4.85
N GLY A 79 11.99 4.08 -3.63
CA GLY A 79 12.82 4.41 -2.46
C GLY A 79 14.30 4.12 -2.68
N ILE A 80 14.62 3.01 -3.34
CA ILE A 80 16.00 2.54 -3.54
C ILE A 80 16.56 2.97 -4.90
N TYR A 81 15.76 2.89 -5.97
CA TYR A 81 16.21 3.15 -7.33
C TYR A 81 16.48 4.64 -7.58
N PHE A 82 15.65 5.54 -7.06
CA PHE A 82 15.76 6.97 -7.35
C PHE A 82 17.04 7.60 -6.76
N PRO A 83 17.45 7.30 -5.50
CA PRO A 83 18.74 7.72 -4.99
C PRO A 83 19.94 7.16 -5.78
N LYS A 84 19.82 5.93 -6.29
CA LYS A 84 20.84 5.33 -7.15
C LYS A 84 20.95 6.05 -8.48
N PHE A 85 19.81 6.40 -9.10
CA PHE A 85 19.77 7.12 -10.37
C PHE A 85 20.29 8.55 -10.26
N THR A 86 19.99 9.24 -9.16
CA THR A 86 20.41 10.63 -8.91
C THR A 86 21.82 10.76 -8.33
N GLY A 87 22.47 9.65 -7.96
CA GLY A 87 23.78 9.64 -7.32
C GLY A 87 23.77 9.98 -5.82
N THR A 88 22.61 10.34 -5.24
CA THR A 88 22.48 10.62 -3.81
C THR A 88 22.65 9.38 -2.92
N ILE A 89 22.65 8.18 -3.51
CA ILE A 89 22.95 6.93 -2.79
C ILE A 89 24.33 6.93 -2.12
N TYR A 90 25.31 7.69 -2.64
CA TYR A 90 26.64 7.79 -2.03
C TYR A 90 26.63 8.50 -0.66
N GLU A 91 25.68 9.39 -0.41
CA GLU A 91 25.47 10.00 0.91
C GLU A 91 25.06 8.93 1.93
N LEU A 92 24.20 8.00 1.51
CA LEU A 92 23.76 6.89 2.34
C LEU A 92 24.87 5.86 2.57
N LEU A 93 25.67 5.58 1.53
CA LEU A 93 26.79 4.64 1.60
C LEU A 93 28.01 5.19 2.37
N SER A 94 28.14 6.51 2.49
CA SER A 94 29.19 7.15 3.30
C SER A 94 28.83 7.24 4.78
N ALA A 95 27.55 7.10 5.13
CA ALA A 95 27.10 7.02 6.50
C ALA A 95 27.40 5.62 7.10
N PRO A 96 27.66 5.52 8.43
CA PRO A 96 27.87 4.24 9.10
C PRO A 96 26.54 3.49 9.31
N VAL A 97 25.93 3.05 8.21
CA VAL A 97 24.65 2.32 8.17
C VAL A 97 24.85 0.99 7.46
N SER A 98 24.47 -0.11 8.11
CA SER A 98 24.55 -1.45 7.54
C SER A 98 23.48 -1.69 6.48
N ALA A 99 23.71 -2.67 5.59
CA ALA A 99 22.73 -3.05 4.58
C ALA A 99 21.37 -3.44 5.18
N MET A 100 21.36 -4.13 6.32
CA MET A 100 20.12 -4.54 6.98
C MET A 100 19.34 -3.35 7.54
N GLU A 101 20.03 -2.34 8.06
CA GLU A 101 19.39 -1.11 8.57
C GLU A 101 18.76 -0.30 7.44
N MET A 102 19.42 -0.23 6.28
CA MET A 102 18.83 0.39 5.09
C MET A 102 17.57 -0.33 4.64
N VAL A 103 17.59 -1.67 4.57
CA VAL A 103 16.43 -2.48 4.20
C VAL A 103 15.27 -2.24 5.17
N ILE A 104 15.52 -2.30 6.47
CA ILE A 104 14.46 -2.06 7.47
C ILE A 104 13.86 -0.65 7.34
N GLY A 105 14.69 0.37 7.10
CA GLY A 105 14.23 1.75 6.92
C GLY A 105 13.35 1.93 5.68
N TYR A 106 13.79 1.42 4.52
CA TYR A 106 13.04 1.52 3.27
C TYR A 106 11.78 0.66 3.26
N VAL A 107 11.87 -0.59 3.73
CA VAL A 107 10.72 -1.50 3.83
C VAL A 107 9.70 -0.92 4.80
N GLY A 108 10.12 -0.49 6.00
CA GLY A 108 9.21 0.11 6.97
C GLY A 108 8.47 1.35 6.42
N ALA A 109 9.17 2.19 5.66
CA ALA A 109 8.56 3.32 4.97
C ALA A 109 7.58 2.88 3.87
N ALA A 110 7.96 1.92 3.02
CA ALA A 110 7.11 1.39 1.96
C ALA A 110 5.84 0.74 2.53
N THR A 111 5.98 -0.15 3.52
CA THR A 111 4.88 -0.80 4.23
C THR A 111 3.92 0.21 4.81
N THR A 112 4.41 1.25 5.51
CA THR A 112 3.52 2.25 6.13
C THR A 112 2.68 2.98 5.08
N LYS A 113 3.28 3.39 3.96
CA LYS A 113 2.57 4.07 2.86
C LYS A 113 1.49 3.16 2.25
N SER A 114 1.82 1.92 1.96
CA SER A 114 0.89 0.96 1.36
C SER A 114 -0.23 0.54 2.29
N VAL A 115 0.05 0.38 3.59
CA VAL A 115 -0.96 0.07 4.61
C VAL A 115 -1.96 1.23 4.73
N ILE A 116 -1.47 2.47 4.80
CA ILE A 116 -2.35 3.66 4.84
C ILE A 116 -3.23 3.70 3.59
N LEU A 117 -2.67 3.49 2.40
CA LEU A 117 -3.46 3.46 1.17
C LEU A 117 -4.49 2.33 1.17
N GLY A 118 -4.11 1.12 1.58
CA GLY A 118 -5.02 -0.02 1.67
C GLY A 118 -6.18 0.23 2.62
N LEU A 119 -5.93 0.88 3.76
CA LEU A 119 -6.98 1.29 4.71
C LEU A 119 -7.89 2.37 4.11
N ILE A 120 -7.34 3.36 3.39
CA ILE A 120 -8.14 4.36 2.69
C ILE A 120 -9.05 3.69 1.65
N ILE A 121 -8.52 2.74 0.88
CA ILE A 121 -9.30 1.99 -0.11
C ILE A 121 -10.38 1.14 0.55
N LEU A 122 -10.09 0.52 1.70
CA LEU A 122 -11.09 -0.22 2.47
C LEU A 122 -12.24 0.70 2.93
N VAL A 123 -11.91 1.89 3.43
CA VAL A 123 -12.90 2.90 3.83
C VAL A 123 -13.71 3.35 2.63
N THR A 124 -13.10 3.68 1.50
CA THR A 124 -13.85 4.07 0.30
C THR A 124 -14.72 2.94 -0.23
N ALA A 125 -14.23 1.70 -0.23
CA ALA A 125 -14.99 0.53 -0.65
C ALA A 125 -16.26 0.31 0.18
N SER A 126 -16.22 0.63 1.49
CA SER A 126 -17.37 0.49 2.38
C SER A 126 -18.57 1.37 2.00
N PHE A 127 -18.35 2.43 1.21
CA PHE A 127 -19.44 3.26 0.67
C PHE A 127 -20.10 2.65 -0.57
N PHE A 128 -19.40 1.78 -1.31
CA PHE A 128 -19.92 1.17 -2.53
C PHE A 128 -20.61 -0.17 -2.26
N VAL A 129 -20.16 -0.92 -1.26
CA VAL A 129 -20.63 -2.29 -0.99
C VAL A 129 -20.76 -2.50 0.53
N PRO A 130 -21.82 -3.17 1.02
CA PRO A 130 -21.88 -3.57 2.42
C PRO A 130 -20.78 -4.61 2.71
N LEU A 131 -19.75 -4.18 3.43
CA LEU A 131 -18.64 -5.01 3.87
C LEU A 131 -18.87 -5.47 5.30
N ARG A 132 -18.70 -6.77 5.54
CA ARG A 132 -18.65 -7.36 6.87
C ARG A 132 -17.25 -7.88 7.14
N ILE A 133 -16.61 -7.33 8.19
CA ILE A 133 -15.30 -7.77 8.64
C ILE A 133 -15.52 -8.66 9.86
N GLU A 134 -15.49 -9.98 9.66
CA GLU A 134 -15.65 -10.95 10.75
C GLU A 134 -14.39 -11.02 11.65
N HIS A 135 -13.20 -10.84 11.07
CA HIS A 135 -11.92 -10.97 11.77
C HIS A 135 -11.00 -9.76 11.52
N PRO A 136 -11.20 -8.63 12.21
CA PRO A 136 -10.46 -7.40 11.96
C PRO A 136 -8.95 -7.53 12.25
N PHE A 137 -8.58 -8.28 13.28
CA PHE A 137 -7.16 -8.52 13.61
C PHE A 137 -6.46 -9.36 12.55
N ALA A 138 -7.11 -10.42 12.05
CA ALA A 138 -6.57 -11.24 10.98
C ALA A 138 -6.42 -10.42 9.69
N MET A 139 -7.44 -9.61 9.34
CA MET A 139 -7.39 -8.71 8.20
C MET A 139 -6.19 -7.75 8.29
N LEU A 140 -6.01 -7.06 9.42
CA LEU A 140 -4.88 -6.15 9.61
C LEU A 140 -3.54 -6.89 9.57
N ALA A 141 -3.45 -8.09 10.14
CA ALA A 141 -2.25 -8.90 10.09
C ALA A 141 -1.89 -9.27 8.64
N PHE A 142 -2.84 -9.75 7.83
CA PHE A 142 -2.61 -10.06 6.42
C PHE A 142 -2.21 -8.84 5.60
N LEU A 143 -2.84 -7.70 5.87
CA LEU A 143 -2.56 -6.43 5.20
C LEU A 143 -1.11 -5.98 5.48
N ILE A 144 -0.69 -6.03 6.75
CA ILE A 144 0.68 -5.69 7.16
C ILE A 144 1.69 -6.71 6.62
N LEU A 145 1.45 -8.02 6.79
CA LEU A 145 2.36 -9.07 6.33
C LEU A 145 2.60 -8.99 4.83
N THR A 146 1.54 -8.73 4.06
CA THR A 146 1.65 -8.58 2.61
C THR A 146 2.42 -7.31 2.25
N ALA A 147 2.15 -6.19 2.92
CA ALA A 147 2.87 -4.94 2.68
C ALA A 147 4.34 -4.96 3.14
N VAL A 148 4.74 -5.92 3.98
CA VAL A 148 6.14 -6.15 4.36
C VAL A 148 6.82 -7.12 3.40
N ALA A 149 6.09 -8.11 2.89
CA ALA A 149 6.63 -9.15 2.01
C ALA A 149 6.88 -8.67 0.57
N PHE A 150 6.13 -7.66 0.11
CA PHE A 150 6.15 -7.12 -1.26
C PHE A 150 6.61 -5.65 -1.27
#